data_AF-A0A5D9D1R2-F1
#
_entry.id   AF-A0A5D9D1R2-F1
#
_cell.length_a   1.000
_cell.length_b   1.000
_cell.length_c   1.000
_cell.angle_alpha   90.00
_cell.angle_beta   90.00
_cell.angle_gamma   90.00
#
_symmetry.space_group_name_H-M   'P 1'
#
loop_
_entity.id
_entity.type
_entity.pdbx_description
1 polymer ?
#
loop_
_entity_poly.entity_id
_entity_poly.type
_entity_poly.pdbx_seq_one_letter_code
_entity_poly.pdbx_strand_id
1 'polypeptide(L)'
;MKSTVLVFLTALLPLSAAGEEQHLHQSPYAGQQSRTIKSLSAEDIAELEQGGGWGFAKAADLNGMPGPSHVSKMATELALTTEQAAAVQQLFQTMRKDAATEGRQMIAGEAALDAGFRNGSIDADQLRAQLDRIEESRARLRYIHLAAHLETAKLLTKEQVARYNRLRGYAP
;
A
#
# COMPACT_ATOMS: atom_id res chain seq x y z
N MET A 1 50.83 63.99 29.28
CA MET A 1 49.52 64.69 29.33
C MET A 1 48.48 63.75 28.72
N LYS A 2 47.32 63.67 29.38
CA LYS A 2 46.29 62.63 29.37
C LYS A 2 45.90 62.11 27.97
N SER A 3 46.00 60.80 27.72
CA SER A 3 45.35 60.11 26.58
C SER A 3 43.87 59.90 26.88
N THR A 4 43.01 60.45 26.04
CA THR A 4 41.56 60.22 26.11
C THR A 4 41.23 58.94 25.34
N VAL A 5 40.80 57.89 26.05
CA VAL A 5 40.25 56.67 25.45
C VAL A 5 38.79 56.96 25.07
N LEU A 6 38.48 56.89 23.79
CA LEU A 6 37.12 57.03 23.28
C LEU A 6 36.47 55.62 23.27
N VAL A 7 35.59 55.37 24.23
CA VAL A 7 34.80 54.12 24.30
C VAL A 7 33.66 54.24 23.30
N PHE A 8 33.73 53.49 22.19
CA PHE A 8 32.58 53.28 21.32
C PHE A 8 31.68 52.21 21.93
N LEU A 9 30.50 52.62 22.40
CA LEU A 9 29.45 51.72 22.84
C LEU A 9 28.69 51.21 21.59
N THR A 10 29.03 50.02 21.11
CA THR A 10 28.28 49.34 20.04
C THR A 10 27.02 48.72 20.60
N ALA A 11 25.87 49.32 20.31
CA ALA A 11 24.57 48.70 20.56
C ALA A 11 24.34 47.56 19.55
N LEU A 12 24.38 46.32 20.02
CA LEU A 12 23.94 45.14 19.26
C LEU A 12 22.40 45.15 19.20
N LEU A 13 21.85 45.53 18.05
CA LEU A 13 20.44 45.31 17.75
C LEU A 13 20.23 43.83 17.39
N PRO A 14 19.27 43.13 18.02
CA PRO A 14 18.92 41.78 17.59
C PRO A 14 18.19 41.86 16.25
N LEU A 15 18.81 41.30 15.21
CA LEU A 15 18.17 41.13 13.90
C LEU A 15 17.14 39.99 14.01
N SER A 16 15.96 40.29 14.52
CA SER A 16 14.79 39.41 14.39
C SER A 16 13.98 39.84 13.18
N ALA A 17 14.14 39.15 12.05
CA ALA A 17 13.18 39.02 10.94
C ALA A 17 13.94 38.51 9.71
N ALA A 18 13.46 37.59 8.90
CA ALA A 18 12.30 36.72 8.94
C ALA A 18 12.71 35.58 8.00
N GLY A 19 12.64 34.33 8.45
CA GLY A 19 12.63 33.22 7.50
C GLY A 19 11.30 33.28 6.78
N GLU A 20 11.19 34.06 5.71
CA GLU A 20 10.19 33.81 4.69
C GLU A 20 10.53 32.43 4.12
N GLU A 21 9.90 31.38 4.64
CA GLU A 21 9.72 30.18 3.84
C GLU A 21 8.92 30.64 2.61
N GLN A 22 9.62 30.82 1.48
CA GLN A 22 8.96 30.85 0.18
C GLN A 22 8.20 29.55 0.07
N HIS A 23 6.91 29.57 0.41
CA HIS A 23 6.00 28.48 0.12
C HIS A 23 5.90 28.38 -1.40
N LEU A 24 6.83 27.62 -1.99
CA LEU A 24 6.73 27.20 -3.37
C LEU A 24 5.40 26.46 -3.47
N HIS A 25 4.44 26.99 -4.23
CA HIS A 25 3.15 26.35 -4.52
C HIS A 25 3.30 25.09 -5.40
N GLN A 26 4.46 24.42 -5.34
CA GLN A 26 4.76 23.24 -6.09
C GLN A 26 4.08 22.04 -5.43
N SER A 27 3.22 21.38 -6.20
CA SER A 27 2.49 20.19 -5.72
C SER A 27 3.45 19.05 -5.38
N PRO A 28 3.21 18.29 -4.29
CA PRO A 28 3.93 17.04 -4.02
C PRO A 28 3.67 15.97 -5.10
N TYR A 29 2.69 16.20 -5.97
CA TYR A 29 2.35 15.34 -7.10
C TYR A 29 2.95 15.84 -8.43
N ALA A 30 3.81 16.87 -8.43
CA ALA A 30 4.46 17.35 -9.64
C ALA A 30 5.18 16.20 -10.37
N GLY A 31 4.89 16.06 -11.66
CA GLY A 31 5.35 14.94 -12.50
C GLY A 31 4.33 13.80 -12.61
N GLN A 32 3.45 13.61 -11.62
CA GLN A 32 2.45 12.52 -11.65
C GLN A 32 1.31 12.80 -12.63
N GLN A 33 1.12 14.06 -13.07
CA GLN A 33 0.12 14.42 -14.08
C GLN A 33 0.38 13.76 -15.45
N SER A 34 1.57 13.22 -15.72
CA SER A 34 1.89 12.50 -16.95
C SER A 34 1.55 11.01 -16.90
N ARG A 35 1.17 10.45 -15.74
CA ARG A 35 0.75 9.04 -15.62
C ARG A 35 -0.44 8.75 -16.52
N THR A 36 -0.58 7.50 -16.97
CA THR A 36 -1.75 7.06 -17.74
C THR A 36 -3.04 7.15 -16.93
N ILE A 37 -3.01 6.72 -15.66
CA ILE A 37 -4.08 6.85 -14.66
C ILE A 37 -3.47 7.63 -13.50
N LYS A 38 -4.01 8.79 -13.11
CA LYS A 38 -3.29 9.68 -12.16
C LYS A 38 -3.20 9.09 -10.75
N SER A 39 -4.22 8.35 -10.34
CA SER A 39 -4.32 7.69 -9.03
C SER A 39 -3.43 6.46 -8.88
N LEU A 40 -2.97 5.85 -9.98
CA LEU A 40 -2.20 4.60 -9.96
C LEU A 40 -0.83 4.77 -10.64
N SER A 41 0.24 4.37 -9.95
CA SER A 41 1.56 4.21 -10.57
C SER A 41 1.61 3.00 -11.51
N ALA A 42 2.68 2.88 -12.31
CA ALA A 42 2.87 1.71 -13.15
C ALA A 42 3.07 0.44 -12.29
N GLU A 43 3.70 0.59 -11.13
CA GLU A 43 3.91 -0.46 -10.14
C GLU A 43 2.58 -0.89 -9.51
N ASP A 44 1.69 0.05 -9.18
CA ASP A 44 0.35 -0.27 -8.67
C ASP A 44 -0.46 -1.08 -9.70
N ILE A 45 -0.43 -0.66 -10.97
CA ILE A 45 -1.11 -1.37 -12.07
C ILE A 45 -0.56 -2.78 -12.20
N ALA A 46 0.76 -2.95 -12.27
CA ALA A 46 1.38 -4.27 -12.39
C ALA A 46 1.06 -5.16 -11.20
N GLU A 47 1.07 -4.63 -9.97
CA GLU A 47 0.72 -5.35 -8.75
C GLU A 47 -0.75 -5.80 -8.76
N LEU A 48 -1.68 -4.95 -9.18
CA LEU A 48 -3.11 -5.29 -9.30
C LEU A 48 -3.37 -6.31 -10.41
N GLU A 49 -2.74 -6.16 -11.58
CA GLU A 49 -2.88 -7.09 -12.71
C GLU A 49 -2.39 -8.50 -12.39
N GLN A 50 -1.34 -8.62 -11.57
CA GLN A 50 -0.78 -9.91 -11.18
C GLN A 50 -1.48 -10.55 -9.97
N GLY A 51 -2.50 -9.90 -9.39
CA GLY A 51 -3.16 -10.32 -8.15
C GLY A 51 -2.24 -10.26 -6.94
N GLY A 52 -1.35 -9.27 -6.93
CA GLY A 52 -0.40 -8.98 -5.87
C GLY A 52 -1.08 -8.46 -4.60
N GLY A 53 -0.31 -8.40 -3.51
CA GLY A 53 -0.87 -8.17 -2.19
C GLY A 53 -1.30 -6.74 -1.93
N TRP A 54 -0.65 -5.74 -2.57
CA TRP A 54 -0.91 -4.29 -2.45
C TRP A 54 -1.30 -3.79 -1.03
N GLY A 55 -0.75 -4.42 0.01
CA GLY A 55 -1.07 -4.14 1.41
C GLY A 55 -2.45 -4.60 1.92
N PHE A 56 -3.28 -5.23 1.09
CA PHE A 56 -4.65 -5.66 1.43
C PHE A 56 -4.72 -6.61 2.63
N ALA A 57 -3.73 -7.49 2.77
CA ALA A 57 -3.70 -8.52 3.82
C ALA A 57 -3.05 -8.07 5.14
N LYS A 58 -2.57 -6.83 5.26
CA LYS A 58 -1.76 -6.39 6.42
C LYS A 58 -2.41 -6.67 7.77
N ALA A 59 -3.73 -6.54 7.86
CA ALA A 59 -4.47 -6.82 9.09
C ALA A 59 -4.35 -8.29 9.55
N ALA A 60 -4.27 -9.24 8.62
CA ALA A 60 -4.03 -10.65 8.94
C ALA A 60 -2.54 -10.92 9.16
N ASP A 61 -1.70 -10.50 8.22
CA ASP A 61 -0.28 -10.82 8.23
C ASP A 61 0.44 -10.28 9.48
N LEU A 62 0.23 -8.99 9.79
CA LEU A 62 0.87 -8.34 10.95
C LEU A 62 0.30 -8.79 12.29
N ASN A 63 -0.84 -9.50 12.30
CA ASN A 63 -1.37 -10.17 13.49
C ASN A 63 -1.01 -11.67 13.52
N GLY A 64 0.01 -12.07 12.76
CA GLY A 64 0.61 -13.39 12.81
C GLY A 64 -0.24 -14.50 12.17
N MET A 65 -1.19 -14.12 11.32
CA MET A 65 -2.00 -15.09 10.58
C MET A 65 -1.29 -15.43 9.25
N PRO A 66 -0.98 -16.71 8.99
CA PRO A 66 -0.18 -17.08 7.82
C PRO A 66 -0.84 -16.78 6.47
N GLY A 67 -0.10 -16.20 5.54
CA GLY A 67 -0.53 -16.01 4.15
C GLY A 67 0.04 -17.09 3.23
N PRO A 68 -0.71 -17.52 2.19
CA PRO A 68 -0.33 -18.70 1.41
C PRO A 68 0.99 -18.50 0.63
N SER A 69 1.26 -17.29 0.12
CA SER A 69 2.54 -16.99 -0.57
C SER A 69 3.76 -17.21 0.33
N HIS A 70 3.66 -16.75 1.57
CA HIS A 70 4.76 -16.83 2.54
C HIS A 70 4.93 -18.26 3.05
N VAL A 71 3.82 -18.95 3.32
CA VAL A 71 3.83 -20.36 3.73
C VAL A 71 4.44 -21.24 2.64
N SER A 72 4.07 -21.05 1.37
CA SER A 72 4.69 -21.79 0.25
C SER A 72 6.21 -21.57 0.17
N LYS A 73 6.70 -20.35 0.42
CA LYS A 73 8.14 -20.03 0.42
C LYS A 73 8.89 -20.63 1.62
N MET A 74 8.19 -20.98 2.69
CA MET A 74 8.76 -21.55 3.93
C MET A 74 8.39 -23.03 4.11
N ALA A 75 8.05 -23.73 3.03
CA ALA A 75 7.51 -25.09 3.12
C ALA A 75 8.43 -26.06 3.87
N THR A 76 9.73 -25.96 3.64
CA THR A 76 10.76 -26.79 4.29
C THR A 76 10.88 -26.45 5.77
N GLU A 77 10.98 -25.16 6.10
CA GLU A 77 11.14 -24.66 7.47
C GLU A 77 9.92 -24.97 8.33
N LEU A 78 8.72 -24.92 7.74
CA LEU A 78 7.46 -25.28 8.38
C LEU A 78 7.20 -26.79 8.40
N ALA A 79 8.06 -27.60 7.77
CA ALA A 79 7.88 -29.04 7.62
C ALA A 79 6.47 -29.39 7.11
N LEU A 80 6.02 -28.70 6.05
CA LEU A 80 4.71 -28.97 5.46
C LEU A 80 4.66 -30.40 4.92
N THR A 81 3.54 -31.08 5.14
CA THR A 81 3.29 -32.34 4.42
C THR A 81 3.04 -32.07 2.95
N THR A 82 3.15 -33.11 2.11
CA THR A 82 2.84 -33.01 0.68
C THR A 82 1.42 -32.49 0.44
N GLU A 83 0.46 -32.93 1.27
CA GLU A 83 -0.94 -32.51 1.21
C GLU A 83 -1.11 -31.05 1.61
N GLN A 84 -0.45 -30.59 2.69
CA GLN A 84 -0.47 -29.18 3.09
C GLN A 84 0.14 -28.29 2.00
N ALA A 85 1.29 -28.68 1.45
CA ALA A 85 1.97 -27.92 0.41
C ALA A 85 1.09 -27.79 -0.85
N ALA A 86 0.46 -28.88 -1.29
CA ALA A 86 -0.47 -28.88 -2.43
C ALA A 86 -1.70 -28.00 -2.16
N ALA A 87 -2.30 -28.09 -0.97
CA ALA A 87 -3.47 -27.28 -0.60
C ALA A 87 -3.14 -25.78 -0.54
N VAL A 88 -2.01 -25.41 0.07
CA VAL A 88 -1.56 -23.99 0.12
C VAL A 88 -1.25 -23.46 -1.28
N GLN A 89 -0.59 -24.26 -2.12
CA GLN A 89 -0.29 -23.87 -3.50
C GLN A 89 -1.56 -23.65 -4.33
N GLN A 90 -2.57 -24.52 -4.19
CA GLN A 90 -3.86 -24.36 -4.84
C GLN A 90 -4.58 -23.11 -4.35
N LEU A 91 -4.62 -22.89 -3.02
CA LEU A 91 -5.21 -21.70 -2.42
C LEU A 91 -4.54 -20.41 -2.92
N PHE A 92 -3.20 -20.39 -3.01
CA PHE A 92 -2.45 -19.26 -3.55
C PHE A 92 -2.83 -18.95 -5.01
N GLN A 93 -2.94 -19.99 -5.85
CA GLN A 93 -3.30 -19.82 -7.26
C GLN A 93 -4.72 -19.29 -7.43
N THR A 94 -5.69 -19.84 -6.68
CA THR A 94 -7.06 -19.34 -6.67
C THR A 94 -7.12 -17.88 -6.22
N MET A 95 -6.54 -17.57 -5.06
CA MET A 95 -6.47 -16.20 -4.54
C MET A 95 -5.88 -15.23 -5.57
N ARG A 96 -4.74 -15.58 -6.19
CA ARG A 96 -4.11 -14.71 -7.20
C ARG A 96 -4.97 -14.51 -8.44
N LYS A 97 -5.62 -15.57 -8.94
CA LYS A 97 -6.49 -15.48 -10.12
C LYS A 97 -7.68 -14.56 -9.84
N ASP A 98 -8.31 -14.72 -8.69
CA ASP A 98 -9.48 -13.94 -8.30
C ASP A 98 -9.07 -12.48 -8.04
N ALA A 99 -7.96 -12.26 -7.33
CA ALA A 99 -7.42 -10.92 -7.10
C ALA A 99 -7.04 -10.22 -8.40
N ALA A 100 -6.40 -10.90 -9.35
CA ALA A 100 -6.08 -10.32 -10.66
C ALA A 100 -7.34 -9.91 -11.45
N THR A 101 -8.43 -10.64 -11.28
CA THR A 101 -9.71 -10.32 -11.91
C THR A 101 -10.29 -9.03 -11.34
N GLU A 102 -10.36 -8.91 -10.02
CA GLU A 102 -10.82 -7.68 -9.35
C GLU A 102 -9.85 -6.50 -9.55
N GLY A 103 -8.55 -6.77 -9.62
CA GLY A 103 -7.51 -5.78 -9.90
C GLY A 103 -7.74 -5.09 -11.25
N ARG A 104 -8.04 -5.87 -12.30
CA ARG A 104 -8.40 -5.32 -13.61
C ARG A 104 -9.69 -4.50 -13.58
N GLN A 105 -10.69 -4.89 -12.77
CA GLN A 105 -11.92 -4.11 -12.61
C GLN A 105 -11.65 -2.77 -11.92
N MET A 106 -10.83 -2.78 -10.86
CA MET A 106 -10.42 -1.57 -10.16
C MET A 106 -9.64 -0.63 -11.10
N ILE A 107 -8.66 -1.15 -11.85
CA ILE A 107 -7.89 -0.38 -12.85
C ILE A 107 -8.82 0.26 -13.89
N ALA A 108 -9.79 -0.51 -14.42
CA ALA A 108 -10.73 0.01 -15.40
C ALA A 108 -11.63 1.11 -14.84
N GLY A 109 -12.08 0.97 -13.58
CA GLY A 109 -12.84 1.99 -12.87
C GLY A 109 -12.05 3.28 -12.66
N GLU A 110 -10.80 3.17 -12.20
CA GLU A 110 -9.88 4.31 -12.02
C GLU A 110 -9.58 5.01 -13.35
N ALA A 111 -9.40 4.25 -14.44
CA ALA A 111 -9.21 4.80 -15.77
C ALA A 111 -10.45 5.57 -16.28
N ALA A 112 -11.65 5.05 -16.00
CA ALA A 112 -12.91 5.71 -16.36
C ALA A 112 -13.14 7.00 -15.54
N LEU A 113 -12.81 6.96 -14.24
CA LEU A 113 -12.85 8.13 -13.36
C LEU A 113 -11.91 9.22 -13.86
N ASP A 114 -10.65 8.87 -14.17
CA ASP A 114 -9.67 9.82 -14.73
C ASP A 114 -10.16 10.44 -16.05
N ALA A 115 -10.68 9.61 -16.95
CA ALA A 115 -11.21 10.08 -18.23
C ALA A 115 -12.35 11.09 -18.04
N GLY A 116 -13.28 10.83 -17.11
CA GLY A 116 -14.41 11.70 -16.79
C GLY A 116 -14.02 13.07 -16.21
N PHE A 117 -12.93 13.15 -15.46
CA PHE A 117 -12.38 14.44 -15.04
C PHE A 117 -11.63 15.14 -16.16
N ARG A 118 -10.82 14.40 -16.92
CA ARG A 118 -10.00 14.95 -18.01
C ARG A 118 -10.86 15.56 -19.13
N ASN A 119 -12.01 14.98 -19.42
CA ASN A 119 -12.92 15.47 -20.45
C ASN A 119 -13.99 16.45 -19.93
N GLY A 120 -14.06 16.68 -18.60
CA GLY A 120 -15.09 17.51 -17.97
C GLY A 120 -16.51 16.95 -18.09
N SER A 121 -16.67 15.64 -18.34
CA SER A 121 -17.98 15.02 -18.55
C SER A 121 -18.60 14.44 -17.28
N ILE A 122 -17.84 14.39 -16.17
CA ILE A 122 -18.32 13.79 -14.92
C ILE A 122 -19.12 14.78 -14.09
N ASP A 123 -20.34 14.40 -13.72
CA ASP A 123 -21.16 15.11 -12.73
C ASP A 123 -21.15 14.40 -11.36
N ALA A 124 -21.88 14.96 -10.39
CA ALA A 124 -21.90 14.45 -9.02
C ALA A 124 -22.49 13.02 -8.90
N ASP A 125 -23.50 12.69 -9.70
CA ASP A 125 -24.17 11.38 -9.65
C ASP A 125 -23.29 10.32 -10.31
N GLN A 126 -22.69 10.65 -11.45
CA GLN A 126 -21.72 9.80 -12.13
C GLN A 126 -20.48 9.57 -11.27
N LEU A 127 -19.97 10.60 -10.60
CA LEU A 127 -18.86 10.49 -9.65
C LEU A 127 -19.18 9.48 -8.55
N ARG A 128 -20.34 9.61 -7.91
CA ARG A 128 -20.77 8.67 -6.85
C ARG A 128 -20.83 7.23 -7.37
N ALA A 129 -21.49 7.02 -8.51
CA ALA A 129 -21.62 5.70 -9.08
C ALA A 129 -20.27 5.07 -9.48
N GLN A 130 -19.32 5.86 -9.98
CA GLN A 130 -17.98 5.35 -10.30
C GLN A 130 -17.18 5.00 -9.05
N LEU A 131 -17.19 5.86 -8.04
CA LEU A 131 -16.50 5.61 -6.76
C LEU A 131 -17.06 4.35 -6.08
N ASP A 132 -18.38 4.17 -6.06
CA ASP A 132 -19.00 2.99 -5.46
C ASP A 132 -18.51 1.69 -6.14
N ARG A 133 -18.39 1.67 -7.47
CA ARG A 133 -17.89 0.50 -8.22
C ARG A 133 -16.40 0.23 -7.98
N ILE A 134 -15.59 1.29 -7.92
CA ILE A 134 -14.15 1.18 -7.63
C ILE A 134 -13.96 0.61 -6.22
N GLU A 135 -14.65 1.19 -5.23
CA GLU A 135 -14.53 0.76 -3.83
C GLU A 135 -15.13 -0.62 -3.59
N GLU A 136 -16.16 -1.03 -4.34
CA GLU A 136 -16.65 -2.41 -4.30
C GLU A 136 -15.58 -3.39 -4.77
N SER A 137 -14.89 -3.09 -5.88
CA SER A 137 -13.78 -3.91 -6.39
C SER A 137 -12.61 -3.95 -5.41
N ARG A 138 -12.28 -2.80 -4.80
CA ARG A 138 -11.26 -2.69 -3.75
C ARG A 138 -11.62 -3.48 -2.49
N ALA A 139 -12.89 -3.48 -2.08
CA ALA A 139 -13.38 -4.28 -0.97
C ALA A 139 -13.27 -5.78 -1.28
N ARG A 140 -13.62 -6.20 -2.50
CA ARG A 140 -13.48 -7.60 -2.96
C ARG A 140 -12.00 -8.03 -3.00
N LEU A 141 -11.09 -7.20 -3.51
CA LEU A 141 -9.64 -7.43 -3.42
C LEU A 141 -9.20 -7.67 -1.98
N ARG A 142 -9.61 -6.77 -1.07
CA ARG A 142 -9.26 -6.88 0.34
C ARG A 142 -9.80 -8.16 0.98
N TYR A 143 -11.04 -8.54 0.64
CA TYR A 143 -11.65 -9.79 1.08
C TYR A 143 -10.86 -11.01 0.58
N ILE A 144 -10.54 -11.08 -0.71
CA ILE A 144 -9.81 -12.21 -1.32
C ILE A 144 -8.51 -12.48 -0.57
N HIS A 145 -7.72 -11.44 -0.30
CA HIS A 145 -6.45 -11.59 0.41
C HIS A 145 -6.64 -11.98 1.88
N LEU A 146 -7.56 -11.34 2.61
CA LEU A 146 -7.79 -11.66 4.02
C LEU A 146 -8.40 -13.06 4.20
N ALA A 147 -9.32 -13.46 3.33
CA ALA A 147 -9.91 -14.79 3.33
C ALA A 147 -8.84 -15.86 3.06
N ALA A 148 -7.90 -15.61 2.15
CA ALA A 148 -6.80 -16.54 1.91
C ALA A 148 -5.91 -16.75 3.15
N HIS A 149 -5.72 -15.72 3.99
CA HIS A 149 -5.04 -15.89 5.28
C HIS A 149 -5.85 -16.76 6.26
N LEU A 150 -7.17 -16.56 6.34
CA LEU A 150 -8.06 -17.40 7.17
C LEU A 150 -8.01 -18.87 6.74
N GLU A 151 -8.06 -19.15 5.44
CA GLU A 151 -7.99 -20.52 4.93
C GLU A 151 -6.60 -21.13 5.10
N THR A 152 -5.53 -20.37 4.87
CA THR A 152 -4.15 -20.86 5.08
C THR A 152 -3.93 -21.27 6.53
N ALA A 153 -4.44 -20.50 7.50
CA ALA A 153 -4.30 -20.83 8.91
C ALA A 153 -4.97 -22.16 9.29
N LYS A 154 -6.08 -22.54 8.63
CA LYS A 154 -6.77 -23.82 8.86
C LYS A 154 -5.98 -25.03 8.34
N LEU A 155 -5.09 -24.82 7.37
CA LEU A 155 -4.26 -25.87 6.78
C LEU A 155 -3.04 -26.20 7.64
N LEU A 156 -2.70 -25.38 8.63
CA LEU A 156 -1.49 -25.50 9.43
C LEU A 156 -1.79 -25.92 10.87
N THR A 157 -0.84 -26.63 11.49
CA THR A 157 -0.90 -26.88 12.94
C THR A 157 -0.56 -25.62 13.73
N LYS A 158 -0.92 -25.61 15.03
CA LYS A 158 -0.56 -24.50 15.93
C LYS A 158 0.97 -24.30 16.02
N GLU A 159 1.73 -25.38 15.98
CA GLU A 159 3.19 -25.37 16.01
C GLU A 159 3.77 -24.76 14.73
N GLN A 160 3.18 -25.07 13.56
CA GLN A 160 3.56 -24.48 12.29
C GLN A 160 3.23 -22.98 12.26
N VAL A 161 2.07 -22.56 12.77
CA VAL A 161 1.72 -21.13 12.90
C VAL A 161 2.70 -20.41 13.83
N ALA A 162 3.04 -20.99 14.98
CA ALA A 162 4.04 -20.42 15.89
C ALA A 162 5.42 -20.30 15.21
N ARG A 163 5.82 -21.31 14.43
CA ARG A 163 7.09 -21.27 13.68
C ARG A 163 7.08 -20.24 12.56
N TYR A 164 5.98 -20.13 11.83
CA TYR A 164 5.76 -19.07 10.84
C TYR A 164 5.98 -17.69 11.47
N ASN A 165 5.39 -17.44 12.65
CA ASN A 165 5.52 -16.15 13.32
C ASN A 165 6.95 -15.83 13.75
N ARG A 166 7.74 -16.84 14.16
CA ARG A 166 9.18 -16.66 14.39
C ARG A 166 9.96 -16.33 13.11
N LEU A 167 9.72 -17.10 12.04
CA LEU A 167 10.38 -16.88 10.75
C LEU A 167 10.06 -15.51 10.14
N ARG A 168 8.87 -14.97 10.43
CA ARG A 168 8.44 -13.64 10.00
C ARG A 168 8.89 -12.50 10.91
N GLY A 169 9.48 -12.79 12.07
CA GLY A 169 9.88 -11.78 13.05
C GLY A 169 8.71 -11.17 13.84
N TYR A 170 7.57 -11.86 13.92
CA TYR A 170 6.39 -11.44 14.69
C TYR A 170 6.33 -12.03 16.09
N ALA A 171 7.18 -13.02 16.37
CA ALA A 171 7.35 -13.61 17.69
C ALA A 171 8.84 -13.89 17.95
N PRO A 172 9.26 -13.93 19.24
CA PRO A 172 10.62 -14.33 19.63
C PRO A 172 11.01 -15.72 19.16
#